data_AF-C7GFM3-F1
#
_entry.id   AF-C7GFM3-F1
#
_cell.length_a   1.000
_cell.length_b   1.000
_cell.length_c   1.000
_cell.angle_alpha   90.00
_cell.angle_beta   90.00
_cell.angle_gamma   90.00
#
_symmetry.space_group_name_H-M   'P 1'
#
loop_
_entity.id
_entity.type
_entity.pdbx_description
1 polymer ?
#
loop_
_entity_poly.entity_id
_entity_poly.type
_entity_poly.pdbx_seq_one_letter_code
_entity_poly.pdbx_strand_id
1 'polypeptide(L)'
;MKHSIFSTKLAMKIWLYIMLTVIAILLVVGIALEIFFRHYVANETLRNATRDTTYAADAFSEEYENILKRFVSHTASADSYQLMCDVSVPHTKEYMNLNTSLQSQLSLYTDSSSLIHTAMFSDTKGQLFYSYKSRLRDDTFSPTDTYALSGAPSICIHPATQSPFRGQSDMVVITYLLTVNPSERMVLLADSYENCDAVLYFFLNAQHIQDYLALYYNGSTSDVLLYLTDGSGTPISLSSADDNYAIATDTAIQRGIRYLSGTGNKLLHTGDRYILLVPIANSDLYLANILPEYAVYTRIRSLDLMLLSIALVMFLLIPF
;
A
#
# COMPACT_ATOMS: atom_id res chain seq x y z
N MET A 1 -85.00 -17.05 -3.90
CA MET A 1 -83.60 -17.52 -3.90
C MET A 1 -82.66 -16.35 -4.18
N LYS A 2 -82.13 -15.71 -3.13
CA LYS A 2 -81.09 -14.65 -3.20
C LYS A 2 -79.91 -15.15 -2.36
N HIS A 3 -78.90 -15.75 -2.99
CA HIS A 3 -77.72 -16.26 -2.27
C HIS A 3 -76.40 -16.18 -3.09
N SER A 4 -76.30 -15.30 -4.08
CA SER A 4 -75.10 -15.22 -4.96
C SER A 4 -74.22 -13.97 -4.75
N ILE A 5 -74.72 -12.92 -4.09
CA ILE A 5 -73.97 -11.65 -3.88
C ILE A 5 -73.15 -11.69 -2.57
N PHE A 6 -73.58 -12.48 -1.58
CA PHE A 6 -72.90 -12.59 -0.28
C PHE A 6 -71.66 -13.51 -0.36
N SER A 7 -71.65 -14.52 -1.23
CA SER A 7 -70.48 -15.39 -1.43
C SER A 7 -69.33 -14.66 -2.11
N THR A 8 -69.61 -13.77 -3.07
CA THR A 8 -68.60 -12.98 -3.79
C THR A 8 -67.96 -11.91 -2.91
N LYS A 9 -68.74 -11.14 -2.13
CA LYS A 9 -68.17 -10.14 -1.20
C LYS A 9 -67.40 -10.75 -0.04
N LEU A 10 -67.87 -11.88 0.50
CA LEU A 10 -67.16 -12.59 1.56
C LEU A 10 -65.87 -13.23 1.04
N ALA A 11 -65.92 -13.90 -0.12
CA ALA A 11 -64.74 -14.48 -0.77
C ALA A 11 -63.70 -13.40 -1.11
N MET A 12 -64.13 -12.24 -1.62
CA MET A 12 -63.22 -11.13 -1.92
C MET A 12 -62.55 -10.56 -0.67
N LYS A 13 -63.26 -10.46 0.46
CA LYS A 13 -62.66 -10.05 1.74
C LYS A 13 -61.66 -11.08 2.24
N ILE A 14 -62.02 -12.36 2.23
CA ILE A 14 -61.13 -13.46 2.66
C ILE A 14 -59.87 -13.48 1.79
N TRP A 15 -60.02 -13.38 0.47
CA TRP A 15 -58.91 -13.31 -0.47
C TRP A 15 -58.00 -12.11 -0.21
N LEU A 16 -58.57 -10.92 0.04
CA LEU A 16 -57.80 -9.72 0.35
C LEU A 16 -57.02 -9.88 1.67
N TYR A 17 -57.61 -10.48 2.71
CA TYR A 17 -56.90 -10.77 3.96
C TYR A 17 -55.77 -11.80 3.78
N ILE A 18 -55.98 -12.85 2.98
CA ILE A 18 -54.95 -13.85 2.68
C ILE A 18 -53.80 -13.18 1.90
N MET A 19 -54.10 -12.41 0.84
CA MET A 19 -53.10 -11.70 0.05
C MET A 19 -52.31 -10.70 0.89
N LEU A 20 -52.98 -9.90 1.72
CA LEU A 20 -52.31 -8.97 2.64
C LEU A 20 -51.36 -9.71 3.61
N THR A 21 -51.79 -10.85 4.13
CA THR A 21 -50.98 -11.66 5.05
C THR A 21 -49.77 -12.27 4.34
N VAL A 22 -49.95 -12.79 3.13
CA VAL A 22 -48.84 -13.32 2.31
C VAL A 22 -47.83 -12.23 1.96
N ILE A 23 -48.30 -11.04 1.56
CA ILE A 23 -47.43 -9.89 1.27
C ILE A 23 -46.66 -9.48 2.54
N ALA A 24 -47.33 -9.41 3.69
CA ALA A 24 -46.68 -9.07 4.96
C ALA A 24 -45.59 -10.09 5.34
N ILE A 25 -45.85 -11.39 5.18
CA ILE A 25 -44.86 -12.45 5.46
C ILE A 25 -43.68 -12.32 4.50
N LEU A 26 -43.94 -12.16 3.20
CA LEU A 26 -42.87 -12.00 2.20
C LEU A 26 -42.01 -10.77 2.46
N LEU A 27 -42.61 -9.67 2.89
CA LEU A 27 -41.89 -8.44 3.23
C LEU A 27 -40.99 -8.66 4.45
N VAL A 28 -41.51 -9.29 5.51
CA VAL A 28 -40.70 -9.60 6.71
C VAL A 28 -39.56 -10.56 6.38
N VAL A 29 -39.82 -11.62 5.61
CA VAL A 29 -38.78 -12.57 5.18
C VAL A 29 -37.76 -11.89 4.27
N GLY A 30 -38.20 -11.02 3.35
CA GLY A 30 -37.33 -10.25 2.47
C GLY A 30 -36.38 -9.34 3.25
N ILE A 31 -36.90 -8.55 4.19
CA ILE A 31 -36.07 -7.68 5.05
C ILE A 31 -35.10 -8.52 5.89
N ALA A 32 -35.55 -9.62 6.48
CA ALA A 32 -34.69 -10.48 7.31
C ALA A 32 -33.55 -11.09 6.48
N LEU A 33 -33.84 -11.55 5.25
CA LEU A 33 -32.83 -12.06 4.33
C LEU A 33 -31.87 -10.96 3.89
N GLU A 34 -32.37 -9.77 3.56
CA GLU A 34 -31.52 -8.63 3.16
C GLU A 34 -30.53 -8.26 4.27
N ILE A 35 -30.99 -8.15 5.51
CA ILE A 35 -30.13 -7.87 6.67
C ILE A 35 -29.08 -8.98 6.83
N PHE A 36 -29.51 -10.24 6.76
CA PHE A 36 -28.61 -11.39 6.91
C PHE A 36 -27.55 -11.43 5.81
N PHE A 37 -27.95 -11.31 4.54
CA PHE A 37 -27.04 -11.32 3.41
C PHE A 37 -26.12 -10.11 3.41
N ARG A 38 -26.62 -8.93 3.80
CA ARG A 38 -25.79 -7.72 3.93
C ARG A 38 -24.68 -7.92 4.95
N HIS A 39 -25.01 -8.48 6.11
CA HIS A 39 -24.02 -8.78 7.13
C HIS A 39 -23.05 -9.88 6.69
N TYR A 40 -23.55 -10.96 6.09
CA TYR A 40 -22.75 -12.07 5.61
C TYR A 40 -21.75 -11.64 4.53
N VAL A 41 -22.22 -10.97 3.48
CA VAL A 41 -21.39 -10.49 2.37
C VAL A 41 -20.36 -9.48 2.86
N ALA A 42 -20.73 -8.54 3.73
CA ALA A 42 -19.77 -7.60 4.28
C ALA A 42 -18.66 -8.30 5.07
N ASN A 43 -19.02 -9.20 5.98
CA ASN A 43 -18.04 -9.95 6.75
C ASN A 43 -17.13 -10.80 5.87
N GLU A 44 -17.70 -11.45 4.84
CA GLU A 44 -16.93 -12.26 3.90
C GLU A 44 -15.97 -11.40 3.08
N THR A 45 -16.44 -10.30 2.50
CA THR A 45 -15.61 -9.37 1.73
C THR A 45 -14.50 -8.76 2.59
N LEU A 46 -14.82 -8.29 3.80
CA LEU A 46 -13.83 -7.71 4.71
C LEU A 46 -12.81 -8.74 5.18
N ARG A 47 -13.24 -9.99 5.45
CA ARG A 47 -12.33 -11.08 5.81
C ARG A 47 -11.39 -11.43 4.66
N ASN A 48 -11.92 -11.51 3.43
CA ASN A 48 -11.11 -11.76 2.25
C ASN A 48 -10.12 -10.61 2.01
N ALA A 49 -10.58 -9.35 2.05
CA ALA A 49 -9.73 -8.19 1.93
C ALA A 49 -8.63 -8.16 3.01
N THR A 50 -8.96 -8.49 4.26
CA THR A 50 -7.98 -8.59 5.34
C THR A 50 -6.93 -9.65 5.06
N ARG A 51 -7.36 -10.84 4.62
CA ARG A 51 -6.46 -11.95 4.28
C ARG A 51 -5.55 -11.57 3.11
N ASP A 52 -6.11 -11.02 2.04
CA ASP A 52 -5.37 -10.70 0.82
C ASP A 52 -4.40 -9.52 1.06
N THR A 53 -4.79 -8.54 1.89
CA THR A 53 -3.89 -7.47 2.36
C THR A 53 -2.76 -8.03 3.21
N THR A 54 -3.07 -8.97 4.11
CA THR A 54 -2.03 -9.62 4.94
C THR A 54 -1.05 -10.39 4.06
N TYR A 55 -1.55 -11.13 3.06
CA TYR A 55 -0.71 -11.86 2.12
C TYR A 55 0.21 -10.93 1.31
N ALA A 56 -0.30 -9.81 0.80
CA ALA A 56 0.52 -8.81 0.11
C ALA A 56 1.55 -8.15 1.03
N ALA A 57 1.17 -7.87 2.29
CA ALA A 57 2.07 -7.32 3.30
C ALA A 57 3.20 -8.29 3.66
N ASP A 58 2.89 -9.58 3.81
CA ASP A 58 3.86 -10.64 4.10
C ASP A 58 4.84 -10.81 2.94
N ALA A 59 4.34 -10.84 1.70
CA ALA A 59 5.18 -10.91 0.50
C ALA A 59 6.14 -9.71 0.37
N PHE A 60 5.62 -8.50 0.59
CA PHE A 60 6.45 -7.29 0.59
C PHE A 60 7.46 -7.29 1.75
N SER A 61 7.07 -7.79 2.93
CA SER A 61 7.97 -7.92 4.08
C SER A 61 9.13 -8.86 3.79
N GLU A 62 8.87 -9.99 3.13
CA GLU A 62 9.91 -10.93 2.70
C GLU A 62 10.86 -10.29 1.68
N GLU A 63 10.34 -9.56 0.69
CA GLU A 63 11.17 -8.86 -0.29
C GLU A 63 12.01 -7.75 0.36
N TYR A 64 11.44 -6.98 1.29
CA TYR A 64 12.16 -5.97 2.05
C TYR A 64 13.26 -6.59 2.93
N GLU A 65 12.97 -7.71 3.60
CA GLU A 65 13.97 -8.45 4.38
C GLU A 65 15.09 -8.98 3.47
N ASN A 66 14.78 -9.43 2.25
CA ASN A 66 15.78 -9.86 1.28
C ASN A 66 16.66 -8.70 0.81
N ILE A 67 16.09 -7.51 0.58
CA ILE A 67 16.85 -6.28 0.29
C ILE A 67 17.82 -5.98 1.44
N LEU A 68 17.35 -6.00 2.69
CA LEU A 68 18.18 -5.73 3.86
C LEU A 68 19.30 -6.77 4.02
N LYS A 69 19.01 -8.06 3.88
CA LYS A 69 20.02 -9.13 3.96
C LYS A 69 21.10 -8.97 2.90
N ARG A 70 20.70 -8.68 1.65
CA ARG A 70 21.64 -8.45 0.54
C ARG A 70 22.47 -7.20 0.77
N PHE A 71 21.85 -6.10 1.21
CA PHE A 71 22.55 -4.89 1.64
C PHE A 71 23.63 -5.19 2.68
N VAL A 72 23.29 -5.89 3.76
CA VAL A 72 24.26 -6.26 4.80
C VAL A 72 25.39 -7.12 4.22
N SER A 73 25.05 -8.13 3.40
CA SER A 73 26.04 -9.03 2.81
C SER A 73 27.03 -8.32 1.88
N HIS A 74 26.56 -7.34 1.10
CA HIS A 74 27.38 -6.58 0.16
C HIS A 74 28.22 -5.52 0.90
N THR A 75 27.61 -4.81 1.84
CA THR A 75 28.25 -3.71 2.57
C THR A 75 29.29 -4.21 3.56
N ALA A 76 29.11 -5.40 4.15
CA ALA A 76 30.06 -6.01 5.07
C ALA A 76 31.29 -6.65 4.38
N SER A 77 31.36 -6.63 3.03
CA SER A 77 32.50 -7.19 2.31
C SER A 77 33.75 -6.30 2.42
N ALA A 78 34.95 -6.91 2.33
CA ALA A 78 36.21 -6.19 2.39
C ALA A 78 36.38 -5.17 1.23
N ASP A 79 35.85 -5.51 0.05
CA ASP A 79 35.84 -4.61 -1.11
C ASP A 79 34.97 -3.38 -0.85
N SER A 80 33.80 -3.56 -0.22
CA SER A 80 32.93 -2.45 0.18
C SER A 80 33.57 -1.55 1.23
N TYR A 81 34.31 -2.10 2.20
CA TYR A 81 35.05 -1.28 3.16
C TYR A 81 36.07 -0.36 2.48
N GLN A 82 36.87 -0.91 1.57
CA GLN A 82 37.87 -0.11 0.85
C GLN A 82 37.20 0.98 0.01
N LEU A 83 36.12 0.64 -0.70
CA LEU A 83 35.36 1.60 -1.49
C LEU A 83 34.69 2.68 -0.64
N MET A 84 34.22 2.36 0.57
CA MET A 84 33.66 3.36 1.48
C MET A 84 34.73 4.27 2.07
N CYS A 85 35.95 3.78 2.30
CA CYS A 85 37.09 4.64 2.63
C CYS A 85 37.40 5.63 1.49
N ASP A 86 37.27 5.19 0.25
CA ASP A 86 37.53 6.04 -0.92
C ASP A 86 36.39 7.05 -1.14
N VAL A 87 35.13 6.67 -0.87
CA VAL A 87 33.96 7.59 -0.96
C VAL A 87 33.95 8.63 0.17
N SER A 88 34.40 8.27 1.38
CA SER A 88 34.39 9.20 2.52
C SER A 88 35.36 10.36 2.38
N VAL A 89 36.37 10.22 1.52
CA VAL A 89 37.32 11.29 1.22
C VAL A 89 36.82 12.11 0.02
N PRO A 90 36.80 13.45 0.10
CA PRO A 90 36.38 14.29 -1.02
C PRO A 90 37.35 14.22 -2.20
N HIS A 91 36.89 13.74 -3.36
CA HIS A 91 37.72 13.55 -4.56
C HIS A 91 37.35 14.51 -5.69
N THR A 92 37.89 15.74 -5.68
CA THR A 92 37.62 16.74 -6.74
C THR A 92 38.40 16.51 -8.04
N LYS A 93 39.51 15.76 -8.04
CA LYS A 93 40.33 15.49 -9.25
C LYS A 93 40.22 14.06 -9.78
N GLU A 94 39.78 13.11 -8.96
CA GLU A 94 39.77 11.68 -9.28
C GLU A 94 38.36 11.09 -9.34
N TYR A 95 37.33 11.94 -9.33
CA TYR A 95 35.92 11.53 -9.36
C TYR A 95 35.61 10.47 -10.41
N MET A 96 36.06 10.65 -11.66
CA MET A 96 35.76 9.72 -12.75
C MET A 96 36.35 8.33 -12.52
N ASN A 97 37.53 8.25 -11.89
CA ASN A 97 38.16 6.98 -11.57
C ASN A 97 37.38 6.28 -10.45
N LEU A 98 37.06 7.02 -9.39
CA LEU A 98 36.30 6.50 -8.26
C LEU A 98 34.89 6.04 -8.67
N ASN A 99 34.16 6.86 -9.43
CA ASN A 99 32.82 6.49 -9.91
C ASN A 99 32.89 5.27 -10.85
N THR A 100 33.96 5.12 -11.64
CA THR A 100 34.18 3.93 -12.48
C THR A 100 34.41 2.68 -11.63
N SER A 101 35.22 2.76 -10.58
CA SER A 101 35.44 1.66 -9.63
C SER A 101 34.16 1.24 -8.90
N LEU A 102 33.25 2.19 -8.64
CA LEU A 102 31.97 1.93 -7.97
C LEU A 102 30.90 1.28 -8.86
N GLN A 103 31.04 1.29 -10.19
CA GLN A 103 29.99 0.80 -11.09
C GLN A 103 29.62 -0.67 -10.84
N SER A 104 30.59 -1.52 -10.51
CA SER A 104 30.34 -2.93 -10.20
C SER A 104 29.48 -3.08 -8.94
N GLN A 105 29.81 -2.35 -7.87
CA GLN A 105 29.03 -2.37 -6.62
C GLN A 105 27.63 -1.81 -6.80
N LEU A 106 27.49 -0.69 -7.53
CA LEU A 106 26.19 -0.12 -7.84
C LEU A 106 25.31 -1.10 -8.63
N SER A 107 25.90 -1.91 -9.52
CA SER A 107 25.18 -2.99 -10.19
C SER A 107 24.75 -4.06 -9.20
N LEU A 108 25.64 -4.54 -8.31
CA LEU A 108 25.29 -5.56 -7.31
C LEU A 108 24.12 -5.12 -6.41
N TYR A 109 24.10 -3.85 -5.98
CA TYR A 109 22.98 -3.30 -5.23
C TYR A 109 21.69 -3.21 -6.05
N THR A 110 21.79 -2.84 -7.32
CA THR A 110 20.61 -2.79 -8.21
C THR A 110 20.06 -4.19 -8.48
N ASP A 111 20.94 -5.16 -8.71
CA ASP A 111 20.58 -6.56 -8.97
C ASP A 111 20.11 -7.29 -7.69
N SER A 112 20.23 -6.65 -6.53
CA SER A 112 19.80 -7.20 -5.23
C SER A 112 18.28 -7.28 -5.09
N SER A 113 17.48 -6.57 -5.88
CA SER A 113 16.02 -6.74 -5.90
C SER A 113 15.45 -6.19 -7.19
N SER A 114 14.40 -6.80 -7.71
CA SER A 114 13.66 -6.26 -8.85
C SER A 114 12.97 -4.93 -8.55
N LEU A 115 12.77 -4.59 -7.27
CA LEU A 115 12.19 -3.32 -6.84
C LEU A 115 13.21 -2.17 -6.89
N ILE A 116 14.51 -2.47 -6.76
CA ILE A 116 15.56 -1.45 -6.80
C ILE A 116 15.82 -1.08 -8.25
N HIS A 117 15.47 0.15 -8.62
CA HIS A 117 15.75 0.67 -9.95
C HIS A 117 17.22 1.04 -10.10
N THR A 118 17.79 1.71 -9.10
CA THR A 118 19.20 2.08 -9.09
C THR A 118 19.68 2.40 -7.67
N ALA A 119 20.99 2.40 -7.48
CA ALA A 119 21.64 2.82 -6.25
C ALA A 119 22.56 4.03 -6.51
N MET A 120 22.81 4.82 -5.47
CA MET A 120 23.72 5.96 -5.49
C MET A 120 24.44 6.09 -4.15
N PHE A 121 25.67 6.58 -4.17
CA PHE A 121 26.36 7.05 -2.97
C PHE A 121 26.46 8.58 -2.98
N SER A 122 26.43 9.19 -1.81
CA SER A 122 26.86 10.56 -1.58
C SER A 122 27.97 10.57 -0.54
N ASP A 123 28.98 11.41 -0.77
CA ASP A 123 29.91 11.80 0.30
C ASP A 123 29.27 12.87 1.22
N THR A 124 29.98 13.26 2.27
CA THR A 124 29.58 14.31 3.23
C THR A 124 29.60 15.73 2.66
N LYS A 125 30.16 15.93 1.46
CA LYS A 125 30.22 17.23 0.76
C LYS A 125 29.19 17.34 -0.37
N GLY A 126 28.36 16.32 -0.57
CA GLY A 126 27.31 16.29 -1.59
C GLY A 126 27.79 15.82 -2.97
N GLN A 127 28.99 15.23 -3.08
CA GLN A 127 29.44 14.59 -4.31
C GLN A 127 28.71 13.26 -4.50
N LEU A 128 28.09 13.09 -5.68
CA LEU A 128 27.22 11.96 -5.97
C LEU A 128 27.90 10.94 -6.88
N PHE A 129 27.82 9.67 -6.53
CA PHE A 129 28.33 8.55 -7.30
C PHE A 129 27.16 7.64 -7.69
N TYR A 130 26.87 7.53 -8.98
CA TYR A 130 25.70 6.81 -9.49
C TYR A 130 26.04 6.04 -10.76
N SER A 131 25.15 5.12 -11.13
CA SER A 131 25.33 4.29 -12.32
C SER A 131 25.35 5.15 -13.60
N TYR A 132 26.27 4.87 -14.52
CA TYR A 132 26.28 5.52 -15.83
C TYR A 132 25.01 5.30 -16.65
N LYS A 133 24.20 4.29 -16.30
CA LYS A 133 22.88 4.04 -16.91
C LYS A 133 21.83 5.06 -16.46
N SER A 134 22.01 5.68 -15.30
CA SER A 134 21.02 6.53 -14.62
C SER A 134 21.47 7.98 -14.65
N ARG A 135 21.15 8.72 -15.73
CA ARG A 135 21.57 10.12 -15.85
C ARG A 135 20.70 11.03 -14.98
N LEU A 136 21.35 11.84 -14.13
CA LEU A 136 20.66 12.86 -13.34
C LEU A 136 19.93 13.89 -14.22
N ARG A 137 18.80 14.35 -13.70
CA ARG A 137 17.93 15.34 -14.33
C ARG A 137 18.52 16.73 -14.22
N ASP A 138 18.95 17.08 -13.01
CA ASP A 138 19.51 18.36 -12.62
C ASP A 138 20.91 18.15 -12.02
N ASP A 139 21.87 18.93 -12.49
CA ASP A 139 23.26 18.89 -12.01
C ASP A 139 23.39 19.53 -10.61
N THR A 140 22.34 20.21 -10.12
CA THR A 140 22.27 20.82 -8.79
C THR A 140 21.51 19.99 -7.75
N PHE A 141 21.15 18.75 -8.10
CA PHE A 141 20.43 17.87 -7.19
C PHE A 141 21.21 17.63 -5.89
N SER A 142 20.58 17.99 -4.76
CA SER A 142 21.11 17.80 -3.41
C SER A 142 20.23 16.80 -2.67
N PRO A 143 20.72 15.57 -2.40
CA PRO A 143 19.96 14.57 -1.66
C PRO A 143 19.70 15.00 -0.21
N THR A 144 20.63 15.73 0.40
CA THR A 144 20.53 16.19 1.79
C THR A 144 19.31 17.09 2.00
N ASP A 145 19.08 18.02 1.07
CA ASP A 145 17.94 18.93 1.11
C ASP A 145 16.64 18.22 0.70
N THR A 146 16.72 17.34 -0.30
CA THR A 146 15.54 16.64 -0.84
C THR A 146 14.95 15.65 0.17
N TYR A 147 15.80 14.92 0.89
CA TYR A 147 15.41 13.85 1.81
C TYR A 147 15.56 14.25 3.29
N ALA A 148 15.77 15.55 3.58
CA ALA A 148 15.87 16.10 4.93
C ALA A 148 16.71 15.24 5.89
N LEU A 149 17.94 14.91 5.48
CA LEU A 149 18.77 13.92 6.20
C LEU A 149 19.23 14.38 7.59
N SER A 150 19.17 15.68 7.89
CA SER A 150 19.53 16.19 9.22
C SER A 150 18.49 15.74 10.25
N GLY A 151 18.94 14.94 11.22
CA GLY A 151 18.08 14.28 12.20
C GLY A 151 17.38 13.00 11.72
N ALA A 152 17.69 12.51 10.52
CA ALA A 152 17.18 11.23 10.05
C ALA A 152 17.82 10.04 10.80
N PRO A 153 17.08 8.94 11.02
CA PRO A 153 17.65 7.72 11.58
C PRO A 153 18.62 7.06 10.58
N SER A 154 19.42 6.11 11.07
CA SER A 154 20.44 5.40 10.28
C SER A 154 19.90 4.75 9.01
N ILE A 155 18.66 4.26 9.06
CA ILE A 155 17.91 3.75 7.91
C ILE A 155 16.58 4.49 7.87
N CYS A 156 16.28 5.15 6.76
CA CYS A 156 15.03 5.89 6.59
C CYS A 156 14.42 5.60 5.22
N ILE A 157 13.09 5.51 5.17
CA ILE A 157 12.33 5.33 3.93
C ILE A 157 11.53 6.62 3.69
N HIS A 158 11.77 7.23 2.54
CA HIS A 158 11.21 8.53 2.18
C HIS A 158 9.98 8.36 1.29
N PRO A 159 8.98 9.26 1.41
CA PRO A 159 7.82 9.26 0.52
C PRO A 159 8.22 9.35 -0.96
N ALA A 160 7.36 8.81 -1.82
CA ALA A 160 7.55 8.89 -3.26
C ALA A 160 7.66 10.34 -3.72
N THR A 161 8.78 10.66 -4.37
CA THR A 161 9.07 11.99 -4.90
C THR A 161 9.52 11.88 -6.35
N GLN A 162 9.51 13.00 -7.06
CA GLN A 162 9.99 13.04 -8.44
C GLN A 162 11.41 12.49 -8.54
N SER A 163 11.62 11.54 -9.45
CA SER A 163 12.93 10.93 -9.62
C SER A 163 14.00 11.96 -9.97
N PRO A 164 15.19 11.88 -9.34
CA PRO A 164 16.33 12.69 -9.73
C PRO A 164 16.92 12.25 -11.07
N PHE A 165 16.48 11.14 -11.65
CA PHE A 165 16.98 10.61 -12.93
C PHE A 165 16.06 10.96 -14.09
N ARG A 166 16.64 11.20 -15.27
CA ARG A 166 15.88 11.58 -16.47
C ARG A 166 15.01 10.43 -16.98
N GLY A 167 13.77 10.77 -17.32
CA GLY A 167 12.83 9.84 -17.96
C GLY A 167 12.29 8.76 -17.03
N GLN A 168 12.45 8.91 -15.72
CA GLN A 168 11.95 7.99 -14.72
C GLN A 168 10.72 8.57 -14.02
N SER A 169 9.80 7.69 -13.61
CA SER A 169 8.65 8.00 -12.75
C SER A 169 9.11 8.30 -11.32
N ASP A 170 8.16 8.67 -10.46
CA ASP A 170 8.44 8.95 -9.06
C ASP A 170 9.01 7.72 -8.32
N MET A 171 9.89 8.00 -7.35
CA MET A 171 10.70 7.02 -6.67
C MET A 171 10.54 7.14 -5.15
N VAL A 172 10.42 5.99 -4.50
CA VAL A 172 10.58 5.82 -3.05
C VAL A 172 12.07 5.63 -2.79
N VAL A 173 12.62 6.34 -1.80
CA VAL A 173 14.06 6.29 -1.53
C VAL A 173 14.33 5.71 -0.16
N ILE A 174 15.24 4.75 -0.09
CA ILE A 174 15.75 4.21 1.16
C ILE A 174 17.16 4.74 1.36
N THR A 175 17.39 5.43 2.46
CA THR A 175 18.69 6.02 2.81
C THR A 175 19.34 5.22 3.92
N TYR A 176 20.60 4.85 3.72
CA TYR A 176 21.46 4.23 4.72
C TYR A 176 22.61 5.18 5.04
N LEU A 177 22.69 5.62 6.29
CA LEU A 177 23.80 6.42 6.79
C LEU A 177 24.93 5.47 7.19
N LEU A 178 26.11 5.64 6.57
CA LEU A 178 27.23 4.73 6.72
C LEU A 178 28.40 5.45 7.39
N THR A 179 29.08 4.77 8.29
CA THR A 179 30.37 5.20 8.86
C THR A 179 31.39 4.07 8.75
N VAL A 180 32.64 4.44 8.53
CA VAL A 180 33.75 3.52 8.37
C VAL A 180 34.46 3.41 9.72
N ASN A 181 34.55 2.20 10.28
CA ASN A 181 35.34 1.94 11.47
C ASN A 181 36.75 1.44 11.07
N PRO A 182 37.81 2.27 11.22
CA PRO A 182 39.14 1.90 10.79
C PRO A 182 39.79 0.81 11.65
N SER A 183 39.40 0.70 12.92
CA SER A 183 39.97 -0.27 13.87
C SER A 183 39.53 -1.69 13.57
N GLU A 184 38.27 -1.87 13.16
CA GLU A 184 37.69 -3.18 12.87
C GLU A 184 37.65 -3.50 11.37
N ARG A 185 37.99 -2.53 10.51
CA ARG A 185 37.89 -2.62 9.04
C ARG A 185 36.48 -3.02 8.58
N MET A 186 35.48 -2.37 9.16
CA MET A 186 34.06 -2.62 8.87
C MET A 186 33.33 -1.32 8.55
N VAL A 187 32.24 -1.45 7.79
CA VAL A 187 31.27 -0.37 7.57
C VAL A 187 30.11 -0.59 8.54
N LEU A 188 29.78 0.44 9.31
CA LEU A 188 28.70 0.44 10.28
C LEU A 188 27.61 1.42 9.86
N LEU A 189 26.43 1.28 10.46
CA LEU A 189 25.38 2.29 10.36
C LEU A 189 25.73 3.47 11.28
N ALA A 190 25.67 4.68 10.76
CA ALA A 190 25.90 5.89 11.54
C ALA A 190 24.64 6.27 12.32
N ASP A 191 24.79 6.76 13.56
CA ASP A 191 23.66 7.16 14.41
C ASP A 191 22.95 8.43 13.90
N SER A 192 23.64 9.25 13.11
CA SER A 192 23.13 10.52 12.57
C SER A 192 23.89 10.90 11.30
N TYR A 193 23.31 11.80 10.50
CA TYR A 193 23.92 12.29 9.26
C TYR A 193 25.21 13.07 9.54
N GLU A 194 25.27 13.80 10.65
CA GLU A 194 26.43 14.61 11.04
C GLU A 194 27.67 13.75 11.36
N ASN A 195 27.47 12.49 11.74
CA ASN A 195 28.53 11.53 12.04
C ASN A 195 28.74 10.49 10.92
N CYS A 196 28.04 10.62 9.79
CA CYS A 196 28.21 9.69 8.68
C CYS A 196 29.40 10.08 7.81
N ASP A 197 30.04 9.08 7.22
CA ASP A 197 31.13 9.24 6.26
C ASP A 197 30.62 9.20 4.82
N ALA A 198 29.54 8.45 4.59
CA ALA A 198 28.86 8.33 3.31
C ALA A 198 27.38 7.99 3.51
N VAL A 199 26.57 8.28 2.49
CA VAL A 199 25.16 7.88 2.45
C VAL A 199 24.91 7.03 1.21
N LEU A 200 24.27 5.88 1.39
CA LEU A 200 23.79 5.03 0.29
C LEU A 200 22.29 5.25 0.10
N TYR A 201 21.88 5.42 -1.15
CA TYR A 201 20.49 5.60 -1.56
C TYR A 201 20.08 4.43 -2.45
N PHE A 202 19.01 3.74 -2.08
CA PHE A 202 18.29 2.85 -3.00
C PHE A 202 17.04 3.57 -3.51
N PHE A 203 16.92 3.64 -4.83
CA PHE A 203 15.76 4.21 -5.49
C PHE A 203 14.86 3.08 -5.96
N LEU A 204 13.66 3.01 -5.39
CA LEU A 204 12.63 2.06 -5.75
C LEU A 204 11.56 2.78 -6.57
N ASN A 205 11.19 2.20 -7.70
CA ASN A 205 10.16 2.82 -8.55
C ASN A 205 8.79 2.68 -7.86
N ALA A 206 8.12 3.80 -7.59
CA ALA A 206 6.82 3.79 -6.92
C ALA A 206 5.78 2.98 -7.70
N GLN A 207 5.78 3.09 -9.04
CA GLN A 207 4.88 2.31 -9.88
C GLN A 207 5.16 0.81 -9.77
N HIS A 208 6.43 0.40 -9.78
CA HIS A 208 6.77 -1.02 -9.64
C HIS A 208 6.39 -1.60 -8.27
N ILE A 209 6.45 -0.79 -7.20
CA ILE A 209 5.93 -1.20 -5.89
C ILE A 209 4.42 -1.42 -5.98
N GLN A 210 3.69 -0.51 -6.63
CA GLN A 210 2.23 -0.65 -6.81
C GLN A 210 1.88 -1.89 -7.63
N ASP A 211 2.58 -2.12 -8.75
CA ASP A 211 2.40 -3.29 -9.60
C ASP A 211 2.71 -4.58 -8.82
N TYR A 212 3.79 -4.58 -8.02
CA TYR A 212 4.14 -5.69 -7.14
C TYR A 212 3.03 -5.98 -6.14
N LEU A 213 2.55 -4.97 -5.40
CA LEU A 213 1.46 -5.15 -4.44
C LEU A 213 0.16 -5.65 -5.10
N ALA A 214 -0.14 -5.17 -6.31
CA ALA A 214 -1.29 -5.60 -7.09
C ALA A 214 -1.21 -7.08 -7.51
N LEU A 215 -0.01 -7.64 -7.78
CA LEU A 215 0.16 -9.05 -8.10
C LEU A 215 -0.24 -9.98 -6.94
N TYR A 216 -0.03 -9.55 -5.70
CA TYR A 216 -0.37 -10.34 -4.51
C TYR A 216 -1.78 -10.04 -3.98
N TYR A 217 -2.42 -8.97 -4.46
CA TYR A 217 -3.78 -8.62 -4.07
C TYR A 217 -4.81 -9.24 -5.02
N ASN A 218 -5.42 -10.35 -4.61
CA ASN A 218 -6.51 -11.02 -5.34
C ASN A 218 -7.90 -10.45 -5.04
N GLY A 219 -7.99 -9.20 -4.61
CA GLY A 219 -9.27 -8.59 -4.23
C GLY A 219 -10.25 -8.53 -5.38
N SER A 220 -11.53 -8.79 -5.09
CA SER A 220 -12.58 -8.90 -6.11
C SER A 220 -13.10 -7.55 -6.64
N THR A 221 -12.57 -6.42 -6.14
CA THR A 221 -13.09 -5.07 -6.36
C THR A 221 -12.00 -4.17 -6.92
N SER A 222 -12.23 -3.60 -8.11
CA SER A 222 -11.30 -2.71 -8.82
C SER A 222 -11.03 -1.38 -8.12
N ASP A 223 -11.90 -0.97 -7.21
CA ASP A 223 -11.90 0.37 -6.62
C ASP A 223 -11.15 0.40 -5.27
N VAL A 224 -10.22 -0.53 -5.09
CA VAL A 224 -9.44 -0.67 -3.87
C VAL A 224 -8.15 0.11 -4.00
N LEU A 225 -7.87 0.95 -3.00
CA LEU A 225 -6.61 1.68 -2.91
C LEU A 225 -5.67 0.95 -1.95
N LEU A 226 -4.60 0.38 -2.49
CA LEU A 226 -3.57 -0.35 -1.75
C LEU A 226 -2.25 0.44 -1.83
N TYR A 227 -1.62 0.74 -0.70
CA TYR A 227 -0.34 1.47 -0.69
C TYR A 227 0.41 1.33 0.64
N LEU A 228 1.72 1.63 0.62
CA LEU A 228 2.55 1.70 1.82
C LEU A 228 2.41 3.07 2.49
N THR A 229 2.27 3.06 3.81
CA THR A 229 2.22 4.26 4.67
C THR A 229 3.15 4.07 5.86
N ASP A 230 3.61 5.16 6.44
CA ASP A 230 4.19 5.12 7.79
C ASP A 230 3.08 5.05 8.86
N GLY A 231 3.48 4.88 10.13
CA GLY A 231 2.56 4.91 11.26
C GLY A 231 1.85 6.26 11.49
N SER A 232 2.30 7.33 10.83
CA SER A 232 1.71 8.68 10.90
C SER A 232 0.62 8.91 9.84
N GLY A 233 0.42 7.97 8.91
CA GLY A 233 -0.53 8.10 7.80
C GLY A 233 0.04 8.86 6.59
N THR A 234 1.35 9.07 6.52
CA THR A 234 2.01 9.64 5.36
C THR A 234 2.15 8.56 4.28
N PRO A 235 1.55 8.75 3.08
CA PRO A 235 1.70 7.79 1.99
C PRO A 235 3.16 7.74 1.52
N ILE A 236 3.72 6.54 1.50
CA ILE A 236 5.11 6.28 1.10
C ILE A 236 5.18 5.87 -0.37
N SER A 237 4.35 4.93 -0.82
CA SER A 237 4.43 4.37 -2.19
C SER A 237 3.51 5.05 -3.22
N LEU A 238 2.78 6.11 -2.84
CA LEU A 238 1.93 6.87 -3.77
C LEU A 238 2.59 8.19 -4.12
N SER A 239 2.70 8.46 -5.42
CA SER A 239 3.14 9.75 -5.93
C SER A 239 2.07 10.82 -5.67
N SER A 240 2.51 12.05 -5.38
CA SER A 240 1.61 13.22 -5.33
C SER A 240 0.87 13.51 -6.65
N ALA A 241 1.35 12.98 -7.77
CA ALA A 241 0.70 13.11 -9.08
C ALA A 241 -0.39 12.05 -9.33
N ASP A 242 -0.53 11.04 -8.45
CA ASP A 242 -1.56 10.02 -8.55
C ASP A 242 -2.91 10.55 -8.04
N ASP A 243 -4.00 10.29 -8.77
CA ASP A 243 -5.35 10.71 -8.37
C ASP A 243 -5.75 10.13 -6.99
N ASN A 244 -5.22 8.96 -6.63
CA ASN A 244 -5.48 8.32 -5.35
C ASN A 244 -4.71 8.95 -4.17
N TYR A 245 -3.70 9.79 -4.45
CA TYR A 245 -2.95 10.48 -3.39
C TYR A 245 -3.85 11.40 -2.56
N ALA A 246 -4.83 12.05 -3.20
CA ALA A 246 -5.81 12.90 -2.53
C ALA A 246 -6.67 12.12 -1.53
N ILE A 247 -6.95 10.85 -1.83
CA ILE A 247 -7.68 9.94 -0.93
C ILE A 247 -6.80 9.52 0.24
N ALA A 248 -5.56 9.13 -0.03
CA ALA A 248 -4.61 8.69 1.00
C ALA A 248 -4.26 9.81 1.99
N THR A 249 -4.25 11.05 1.53
CA THR A 249 -3.97 12.24 2.35
C THR A 249 -5.21 12.87 2.98
N ASP A 250 -6.40 12.29 2.77
CA ASP A 250 -7.61 12.73 3.45
C ASP A 250 -7.41 12.64 4.98
N THR A 251 -7.82 13.70 5.68
CA THR A 251 -7.56 13.82 7.11
C THR A 251 -8.26 12.72 7.93
N ALA A 252 -9.41 12.21 7.48
CA ALA A 252 -10.09 11.11 8.15
C ALA A 252 -9.32 9.79 7.98
N ILE A 253 -8.76 9.54 6.79
CA ILE A 253 -7.93 8.36 6.51
C ILE A 253 -6.65 8.39 7.33
N GLN A 254 -5.93 9.52 7.35
CA GLN A 254 -4.69 9.65 8.13
C GLN A 254 -4.92 9.48 9.63
N ARG A 255 -6.01 10.04 10.18
CA ARG A 255 -6.39 9.82 11.59
C ARG A 255 -6.73 8.35 11.85
N GLY A 256 -7.40 7.69 10.91
CA GLY A 256 -7.72 6.27 10.99
C GLY A 256 -6.47 5.40 11.03
N ILE A 257 -5.48 5.69 10.16
CA ILE A 257 -4.20 4.99 10.15
C ILE A 257 -3.44 5.18 11.47
N ARG A 258 -3.35 6.41 11.98
CA ARG A 258 -2.72 6.69 13.29
C ARG A 258 -3.39 5.95 14.44
N TYR A 259 -4.71 5.84 14.41
CA TYR A 259 -5.46 5.09 15.41
C TYR A 259 -5.18 3.58 15.33
N LEU A 260 -5.17 3.03 14.10
CA LEU A 260 -4.89 1.61 13.88
C LEU A 260 -3.44 1.25 14.25
N SER A 261 -2.46 2.06 13.85
CA SER A 261 -1.04 1.85 14.19
C SER A 261 -0.81 1.91 15.71
N GLY A 262 -1.46 2.84 16.42
CA GLY A 262 -1.33 2.97 17.87
C GLY A 262 -2.07 1.90 18.69
N THR A 263 -3.15 1.31 18.15
CA THR A 263 -3.95 0.29 18.86
C THR A 263 -3.60 -1.15 18.49
N GLY A 264 -2.92 -1.37 17.36
CA GLY A 264 -2.65 -2.70 16.81
C GLY A 264 -3.88 -3.37 16.19
N ASN A 265 -5.01 -2.66 16.09
CA ASN A 265 -6.17 -3.13 15.35
C ASN A 265 -5.87 -3.14 13.85
N LYS A 266 -6.49 -4.07 13.12
CA LYS A 266 -6.28 -4.21 11.67
C LYS A 266 -7.34 -3.53 10.81
N LEU A 267 -8.50 -3.21 11.36
CA LEU A 267 -9.67 -2.73 10.61
C LEU A 267 -10.34 -1.57 11.35
N LEU A 268 -10.64 -0.50 10.63
CA LEU A 268 -11.47 0.61 11.09
C LEU A 268 -12.50 0.96 10.00
N HIS A 269 -13.72 1.28 10.42
CA HIS A 269 -14.72 1.88 9.55
C HIS A 269 -14.77 3.39 9.83
N THR A 270 -14.63 4.23 8.80
CA THR A 270 -14.64 5.69 8.95
C THR A 270 -15.32 6.32 7.74
N GLY A 271 -16.42 7.02 7.98
CA GLY A 271 -17.23 7.61 6.91
C GLY A 271 -17.85 6.52 6.03
N ASP A 272 -17.57 6.60 4.73
CA ASP A 272 -18.00 5.68 3.68
C ASP A 272 -16.89 4.70 3.28
N ARG A 273 -15.89 4.48 4.13
CA ARG A 273 -14.69 3.68 3.83
C ARG A 273 -14.27 2.78 4.98
N TYR A 274 -13.76 1.61 4.61
CA TYR A 274 -13.05 0.70 5.50
C TYR A 274 -11.54 0.86 5.28
N ILE A 275 -10.81 1.01 6.39
CA ILE A 275 -9.36 1.13 6.43
C ILE A 275 -8.83 -0.17 7.04
N LEU A 276 -8.09 -0.92 6.23
CA LEU A 276 -7.31 -2.06 6.68
C LEU A 276 -5.85 -1.65 6.78
N LEU A 277 -5.20 -1.99 7.90
CA LEU A 277 -3.80 -1.69 8.13
C LEU A 277 -3.08 -2.94 8.60
N VAL A 278 -2.00 -3.31 7.90
CA VAL A 278 -1.15 -4.45 8.25
C VAL A 278 0.30 -3.98 8.36
N PRO A 279 1.01 -4.24 9.47
CA PRO A 279 2.42 -3.86 9.60
C PRO A 279 3.31 -4.68 8.65
N ILE A 280 4.36 -4.04 8.14
CA ILE A 280 5.44 -4.68 7.38
C ILE A 280 6.56 -5.06 8.36
N ALA A 281 6.95 -6.33 8.37
CA ALA A 281 7.94 -6.82 9.32
C ALA A 281 9.31 -6.11 9.15
N ASN A 282 10.03 -5.94 10.26
CA ASN A 282 11.36 -5.31 10.31
C ASN A 282 11.40 -3.86 9.75
N SER A 283 10.27 -3.16 9.79
CA SER A 283 10.16 -1.76 9.34
C SER A 283 9.09 -1.00 10.14
N ASP A 284 9.11 0.33 10.04
CA ASP A 284 8.04 1.19 10.54
C ASP A 284 6.94 1.45 9.49
N LEU A 285 6.90 0.62 8.44
CA LEU A 285 5.91 0.70 7.38
C LEU A 285 4.69 -0.17 7.65
N TYR A 286 3.59 0.25 7.05
CA TYR A 286 2.33 -0.46 7.05
C TYR A 286 1.76 -0.51 5.64
N LEU A 287 1.14 -1.61 5.28
CA LEU A 287 0.31 -1.72 4.09
C LEU A 287 -1.10 -1.27 4.44
N ALA A 288 -1.53 -0.15 3.86
CA ALA A 288 -2.87 0.37 3.96
C ALA A 288 -3.71 -0.11 2.78
N ASN A 289 -4.88 -0.65 3.08
CA ASN A 289 -5.90 -1.00 2.10
C ASN A 289 -7.19 -0.24 2.42
N ILE A 290 -7.58 0.68 1.52
CA ILE A 290 -8.77 1.52 1.65
C ILE A 290 -9.84 0.98 0.72
N LEU A 291 -10.94 0.50 1.29
CA LEU A 291 -12.08 -0.02 0.56
C LEU A 291 -13.28 0.92 0.73
N PRO A 292 -13.90 1.39 -0.35
CA PRO A 292 -15.15 2.13 -0.23
C PRO A 292 -16.30 1.19 0.18
N GLU A 293 -17.21 1.68 1.01
CA GLU A 293 -18.33 0.93 1.56
C GLU A 293 -19.23 0.35 0.47
N TYR A 294 -19.46 1.10 -0.61
CA TYR A 294 -20.27 0.60 -1.73
C TYR A 294 -19.65 -0.64 -2.37
N ALA A 295 -18.31 -0.73 -2.46
CA ALA A 295 -17.62 -1.87 -3.06
C ALA A 295 -17.86 -3.14 -2.24
N VAL A 296 -17.94 -3.02 -0.91
CA VAL A 296 -18.26 -4.13 0.01
C VAL A 296 -19.64 -4.72 -0.27
N TYR A 297 -20.60 -3.89 -0.66
CA TYR A 297 -22.00 -4.27 -0.82
C TYR A 297 -22.46 -4.50 -2.28
N THR A 298 -21.57 -4.33 -3.27
CA THR A 298 -21.91 -4.49 -4.71
C THR A 298 -22.61 -5.81 -5.04
N ARG A 299 -22.22 -6.94 -4.41
CA ARG A 299 -22.84 -8.27 -4.61
C ARG A 299 -24.29 -8.36 -4.10
N ILE A 300 -24.74 -7.48 -3.22
CA ILE A 300 -26.11 -7.51 -2.66
C ILE A 300 -27.11 -6.90 -3.62
N ARG A 301 -26.73 -5.89 -4.40
CA ARG A 301 -27.62 -5.27 -5.37
C ARG A 301 -28.16 -6.27 -6.41
N SER A 302 -27.39 -7.30 -6.76
CA SER A 302 -27.87 -8.41 -7.59
C SER A 302 -28.84 -9.36 -6.86
N LEU A 303 -28.68 -9.54 -5.55
CA LEU A 303 -29.58 -10.35 -4.73
C LEU A 303 -30.94 -9.67 -4.54
N ASP A 304 -30.97 -8.36 -4.33
CA ASP A 304 -32.23 -7.60 -4.21
C ASP A 304 -33.06 -7.70 -5.49
N LEU A 305 -32.42 -7.60 -6.65
CA LEU A 305 -33.05 -7.81 -7.95
C LEU A 305 -33.58 -9.25 -8.11
N MET A 306 -32.88 -10.24 -7.56
CA MET A 306 -33.30 -11.64 -7.59
C MET A 306 -34.51 -11.89 -6.67
N LEU A 307 -34.50 -11.34 -5.45
CA LEU A 307 -35.63 -11.42 -4.51
C LEU A 307 -36.87 -10.71 -5.07
N LEU A 308 -36.69 -9.54 -5.69
CA LEU A 308 -37.77 -8.81 -6.36
C LEU A 308 -38.36 -9.63 -7.53
N SER A 309 -37.52 -10.30 -8.32
CA SER A 309 -38.00 -11.13 -9.43
C SER A 309 -38.76 -12.37 -8.95
N ILE A 310 -38.32 -13.01 -7.87
CA ILE A 310 -39.05 -14.13 -7.24
C ILE A 310 -40.41 -13.65 -6.70
N ALA A 311 -40.47 -12.50 -6.03
CA ALA A 311 -41.72 -11.92 -5.55
C ALA A 311 -42.70 -11.61 -6.69
N LEU A 312 -42.19 -11.08 -7.82
CA LEU A 312 -42.97 -10.79 -9.02
C LEU A 312 -43.52 -12.08 -9.67
N VAL A 313 -42.71 -13.14 -9.76
CA VAL A 313 -43.13 -14.44 -10.28
C VAL A 313 -44.20 -15.08 -9.39
N MET A 314 -44.06 -14.99 -8.07
CA MET A 314 -45.08 -15.47 -7.13
C MET A 314 -46.39 -14.72 -7.27
N PHE A 315 -46.34 -13.39 -7.47
CA PHE A 315 -47.54 -12.58 -7.72
C PHE A 315 -48.25 -12.97 -9.03
N LEU A 316 -47.49 -13.34 -10.06
CA LEU A 316 -48.03 -13.79 -11.36
C LEU A 316 -48.60 -15.22 -11.33
N LEU A 317 -48.12 -16.08 -10.42
CA LEU A 317 -48.51 -17.50 -10.33
C LEU A 317 -49.71 -17.77 -9.43
N ILE A 318 -50.18 -16.79 -8.63
CA ILE A 318 -51.38 -16.96 -7.81
C ILE A 318 -52.60 -16.95 -8.76
N PRO A 319 -53.33 -18.08 -8.88
CA PRO A 319 -54.49 -18.14 -9.78
C PRO A 319 -55.58 -17.21 -9.27
N PHE A 320 -56.08 -16.36 -10.18
CA PHE A 320 -57.24 -15.49 -10.00
C PHE A 320 -58.54 -16.27 -9.85
#